data_AF-A0A0A9X0F4-F1
#
_entry.id   AF-A0A0A9X0F4-F1
#
_cell.length_a   1.000
_cell.length_b   1.000
_cell.length_c   1.000
_cell.angle_alpha   90.00
_cell.angle_beta   90.00
_cell.angle_gamma   90.00
#
_symmetry.space_group_name_H-M   'P 1'
#
loop_
_entity.id
_entity.type
_entity.pdbx_description
1 polymer ?
#
loop_
_entity_poly.entity_id
_entity_poly.type
_entity_poly.pdbx_seq_one_letter_code
_entity_poly.pdbx_strand_id
1 'polypeptide(L)'
;IFKQVAFSFAVAECAMELEHRDLHWGNILVSRTKEMRISFWLKGVEHKVPTNGVKATIIDYTLSRFNFRNVHPMYQDLAKDPDLFLGSGDMQFDVYRQMKKDVANDWRKHVPKTNVRWLHYLLDKMLKKVKYQRKTAKVHKDNMVILQEIESWIDTCD
;
A
#
# COMPACT_ATOMS: atom_id res chain seq x y z
N ILE A 1 0.48 -0.18 11.40
CA ILE A 1 0.71 -0.85 10.11
C ILE A 1 0.22 0.04 8.97
N PHE A 2 -1.09 0.20 8.72
CA PHE A 2 -1.60 1.03 7.61
C PHE A 2 -0.89 2.39 7.45
N LYS A 3 -0.86 3.22 8.51
CA LYS A 3 -0.16 4.51 8.49
C LYS A 3 1.32 4.40 8.12
N GLN A 4 2.04 3.40 8.63
CA GLN A 4 3.45 3.21 8.30
C GLN A 4 3.63 2.88 6.81
N VAL A 5 2.77 2.03 6.24
CA VAL A 5 2.78 1.69 4.82
C VAL A 5 2.44 2.90 3.95
N ALA A 6 1.39 3.64 4.30
CA ALA A 6 0.97 4.83 3.56
C ALA A 6 2.05 5.93 3.55
N PHE A 7 2.71 6.18 4.69
CA PHE A 7 3.83 7.12 4.74
C PHE A 7 5.06 6.60 3.97
N SER A 8 5.37 5.30 4.03
CA SER A 8 6.44 4.71 3.21
C SER A 8 6.20 4.94 1.71
N PHE A 9 4.96 4.72 1.25
CA PHE A 9 4.57 5.01 -0.14
C PHE A 9 4.69 6.49 -0.46
N ALA A 10 4.14 7.39 0.36
CA ALA A 10 4.23 8.84 0.09
C ALA A 10 5.68 9.32 -0.01
N VAL A 11 6.58 8.82 0.84
CA VAL A 11 8.01 9.15 0.78
C VAL A 11 8.65 8.60 -0.50
N ALA A 12 8.38 7.35 -0.85
CA ALA A 12 8.97 6.71 -2.03
C ALA A 12 8.41 7.27 -3.35
N GLU A 13 7.12 7.58 -3.41
CA GLU A 13 6.49 8.34 -4.51
C GLU A 13 7.19 9.69 -4.69
N CYS A 14 7.39 10.44 -3.60
CA CYS A 14 8.04 11.75 -3.66
C CYS A 14 9.52 11.66 -4.08
N ALA A 15 10.22 10.59 -3.70
CA ALA A 15 11.66 10.46 -3.94
C ALA A 15 11.99 9.87 -5.32
N MET A 16 11.15 8.96 -5.83
CA MET A 16 11.45 8.16 -7.02
C MET A 16 10.22 7.73 -7.81
N GLU A 17 9.07 8.39 -7.62
CA GLU A 17 7.81 8.06 -8.30
C GLU A 17 7.46 6.56 -8.16
N LEU A 18 7.74 5.97 -6.99
CA LEU A 18 7.54 4.54 -6.75
C LEU A 18 6.06 4.16 -6.86
N GLU A 19 5.78 3.10 -7.59
CA GLU A 19 4.56 2.31 -7.52
C GLU A 19 4.94 0.87 -7.19
N HIS A 20 4.42 0.31 -6.10
CA HIS A 20 4.78 -1.05 -5.69
C HIS A 20 4.21 -2.11 -6.62
N ARG A 21 2.96 -1.90 -7.04
CA ARG A 21 2.17 -2.74 -7.96
C ARG A 21 1.91 -4.19 -7.54
N ASP A 22 2.49 -4.65 -6.44
CA ASP A 22 2.12 -5.94 -5.84
C ASP A 22 2.17 -5.94 -4.29
N LEU A 23 1.47 -5.00 -3.65
CA LEU A 23 1.48 -4.93 -2.19
C LEU A 23 0.34 -5.76 -1.57
N HIS A 24 0.28 -7.05 -1.90
CA HIS A 24 -0.56 -7.96 -1.14
C HIS A 24 -0.05 -8.08 0.30
N TRP A 25 -0.89 -8.48 1.24
CA TRP A 25 -0.55 -8.49 2.67
C TRP A 25 0.61 -9.43 3.04
N GLY A 26 0.96 -10.40 2.18
CA GLY A 26 2.18 -11.20 2.28
C GLY A 26 3.48 -10.42 2.07
N ASN A 27 3.43 -9.29 1.34
CA ASN A 27 4.57 -8.41 1.07
C ASN A 27 4.70 -7.30 2.13
N ILE A 28 4.01 -7.45 3.26
CA ILE A 28 4.11 -6.56 4.42
C ILE A 28 4.54 -7.39 5.62
N LEU A 29 5.84 -7.33 5.92
CA LEU A 29 6.39 -7.97 7.12
C LEU A 29 6.07 -7.15 8.35
N VAL A 30 5.74 -7.81 9.46
CA VAL A 30 5.47 -7.17 10.75
C VAL A 30 6.39 -7.75 11.80
N SER A 31 7.20 -6.91 12.43
CA SER A 31 8.08 -7.29 13.53
C SER A 31 7.78 -6.46 14.78
N ARG A 32 8.11 -7.01 15.96
CA ARG A 32 8.03 -6.26 17.22
C ARG A 32 9.14 -5.22 17.28
N THR A 33 8.84 -4.06 17.86
CA THR A 33 9.83 -3.01 18.09
C THR A 33 9.64 -2.36 19.46
N LYS A 34 10.76 -1.89 20.05
CA LYS A 34 10.78 -1.06 21.26
C LYS A 34 10.68 0.43 20.93
N GLU A 35 10.88 0.82 19.67
CA GLU A 35 10.72 2.20 19.23
C GLU A 35 9.27 2.62 19.38
N MET A 36 9.02 3.78 20.00
CA MET A 36 7.66 4.28 20.21
C MET A 36 7.06 4.91 18.94
N ARG A 37 7.92 5.48 18.07
CA ARG A 37 7.55 6.20 16.85
C ARG A 37 8.58 5.94 15.76
N ILE A 38 8.14 5.96 14.51
CA ILE A 38 8.97 5.97 13.30
C ILE A 38 8.81 7.32 12.61
N SER A 39 9.91 7.92 12.17
CA SER A 39 9.92 9.20 11.46
C SER A 39 9.93 8.99 9.95
N PHE A 40 9.07 9.72 9.25
CA PHE A 40 9.01 9.79 7.80
C PHE A 40 9.23 11.24 7.37
N TRP A 41 10.14 11.48 6.44
CA TRP A 41 10.43 12.81 5.91
C TRP A 41 9.76 12.98 4.55
N LEU A 42 8.70 13.77 4.50
CA LEU A 42 7.92 14.01 3.29
C LEU A 42 7.98 15.50 2.96
N LYS A 43 8.51 15.85 1.78
CA LYS A 43 8.63 17.24 1.31
C LYS A 43 9.30 18.18 2.34
N GLY A 44 10.32 17.67 3.03
CA GLY A 44 11.06 18.42 4.06
C GLY A 44 10.40 18.50 5.43
N VAL A 45 9.22 17.92 5.62
CA VAL A 45 8.51 17.88 6.91
C VAL A 45 8.64 16.50 7.55
N GLU A 46 8.99 16.47 8.84
CA GLU A 46 9.05 15.24 9.62
C GLU A 46 7.65 14.85 10.13
N HIS A 47 7.19 13.66 9.80
CA HIS A 47 5.98 13.04 10.30
C HIS A 47 6.31 11.85 11.21
N LYS A 48 5.92 11.91 12.48
CA LYS A 48 6.17 10.85 13.46
C LYS A 48 4.95 9.95 13.62
N VAL A 49 5.07 8.68 13.23
CA VAL A 49 3.98 7.69 13.30
C VAL A 49 4.20 6.77 14.50
N PRO A 50 3.22 6.63 15.42
CA PRO A 50 3.31 5.65 16.51
C PRO A 50 3.44 4.21 15.99
N THR A 51 4.35 3.43 16.60
CA THR A 51 4.56 2.02 16.23
C THR A 51 3.51 1.10 16.83
N ASN A 52 2.99 1.47 18.01
CA ASN A 52 2.17 0.59 18.86
C ASN A 52 2.86 -0.77 19.09
N GLY A 53 4.20 -0.76 19.22
CA GLY A 53 5.01 -1.94 19.46
C GLY A 53 5.31 -2.80 18.22
N VAL A 54 4.90 -2.35 17.02
CA VAL A 54 5.17 -3.06 15.76
C VAL A 54 5.72 -2.16 14.65
N LYS A 55 6.62 -2.72 13.84
CA LYS A 55 7.20 -2.11 12.64
C LYS A 55 6.76 -2.89 11.41
N ALA A 56 6.20 -2.19 10.43
CA ALA A 56 5.86 -2.73 9.12
C ALA A 56 7.02 -2.51 8.14
N THR A 57 7.34 -3.53 7.34
CA THR A 57 8.38 -3.47 6.29
C THR A 57 7.78 -3.96 4.98
N ILE A 58 7.88 -3.14 3.94
CA ILE A 58 7.45 -3.48 2.58
C ILE A 58 8.59 -4.26 1.91
N ILE A 59 8.26 -5.33 1.21
CA ILE A 59 9.20 -6.19 0.50
C ILE A 59 8.66 -6.55 -0.90
N ASP A 60 9.48 -7.24 -1.68
CA ASP A 60 9.15 -7.77 -3.00
C ASP A 60 8.73 -6.71 -4.03
N TYR A 61 9.74 -6.13 -4.66
CA TYR A 61 9.57 -5.08 -5.68
C TYR A 61 9.53 -5.66 -7.10
N THR A 62 9.25 -6.95 -7.26
CA THR A 62 9.33 -7.65 -8.56
C THR A 62 8.44 -6.99 -9.63
N LEU A 63 7.24 -6.55 -9.26
CA LEU A 63 6.29 -5.90 -10.19
C LEU A 63 6.34 -4.35 -10.13
N SER A 64 7.22 -3.79 -9.31
CA SER A 64 7.24 -2.35 -9.05
C SER A 64 7.67 -1.53 -10.26
N ARG A 65 7.32 -0.25 -10.23
CA ARG A 65 7.79 0.79 -11.14
C ARG A 65 8.37 1.93 -10.35
N PHE A 66 9.52 2.45 -10.74
CA PHE A 66 10.11 3.64 -10.15
C PHE A 66 11.03 4.35 -11.14
N ASN A 67 11.30 5.62 -10.88
CA ASN A 67 12.16 6.47 -11.68
C ASN A 67 13.22 7.09 -10.78
N PHE A 68 14.43 6.54 -10.82
CA PHE A 68 15.55 7.06 -10.05
C PHE A 68 16.32 8.09 -10.88
N ARG A 69 16.45 9.32 -10.34
CA ARG A 69 17.23 10.43 -10.95
C ARG A 69 16.79 10.84 -12.37
N ASN A 70 15.52 10.69 -12.71
CA ASN A 70 14.93 11.15 -13.98
C ASN A 70 15.62 10.60 -15.24
N VAL A 71 16.27 9.43 -15.18
CA VAL A 71 16.96 8.85 -16.35
C VAL A 71 15.97 8.06 -17.20
N HIS A 72 15.46 6.95 -16.66
CA HIS A 72 14.47 6.10 -17.32
C HIS A 72 13.68 5.33 -16.25
N PRO A 73 12.35 5.16 -16.41
CA PRO A 73 11.58 4.34 -15.49
C PRO A 73 12.06 2.89 -15.53
N MET A 74 12.42 2.33 -14.38
CA MET A 74 12.57 0.90 -14.18
C MET A 74 11.20 0.33 -13.82
N TYR A 75 10.76 -0.69 -14.57
CA TYR A 75 9.45 -1.31 -14.36
C TYR A 75 9.44 -2.74 -14.91
N GLN A 76 8.56 -3.56 -14.38
CA GLN A 76 8.15 -4.82 -15.00
C GLN A 76 6.96 -4.59 -15.92
N ASP A 77 7.02 -5.11 -17.14
CA ASP A 77 5.93 -5.02 -18.11
C ASP A 77 4.92 -6.15 -17.90
N LEU A 78 3.90 -5.89 -17.10
CA LEU A 78 2.85 -6.88 -16.78
C LEU A 78 1.95 -7.19 -17.98
N ALA A 79 2.01 -6.42 -19.08
CA ALA A 79 1.27 -6.78 -20.30
C ALA A 79 1.76 -8.11 -20.92
N LYS A 80 2.98 -8.54 -20.57
CA LYS A 80 3.59 -9.80 -21.01
C LYS A 80 3.13 -11.01 -20.19
N ASP A 81 2.39 -10.81 -19.11
CA ASP A 81 1.86 -11.86 -18.26
C ASP A 81 0.32 -11.76 -18.18
N PRO A 82 -0.41 -12.30 -19.16
CA PRO A 82 -1.87 -12.22 -19.18
C PRO A 82 -2.52 -13.01 -18.05
N ASP A 83 -1.88 -14.07 -17.54
CA ASP A 83 -2.42 -14.96 -16.54
C ASP A 83 -2.58 -14.27 -15.18
N LEU A 84 -1.73 -13.28 -14.89
CA LEU A 84 -1.85 -12.40 -13.73
C LEU A 84 -3.25 -11.78 -13.57
N PHE A 85 -3.95 -11.52 -14.67
CA PHE A 85 -5.26 -10.85 -14.66
C PHE A 85 -6.46 -11.82 -14.63
N LEU A 86 -6.21 -13.13 -14.78
CA LEU A 86 -7.25 -14.17 -14.81
C LEU A 86 -7.63 -14.68 -13.41
N GLY A 87 -6.81 -14.37 -12.39
CA GLY A 87 -7.06 -14.82 -11.01
C GLY A 87 -8.39 -14.31 -10.44
N SER A 88 -8.93 -15.06 -9.48
CA SER A 88 -10.20 -14.74 -8.81
C SER A 88 -10.22 -15.28 -7.37
N GLY A 89 -11.22 -14.89 -6.59
CA GLY A 89 -11.42 -15.38 -5.21
C GLY A 89 -10.79 -14.52 -4.11
N ASP A 90 -10.00 -13.51 -4.46
CA ASP A 90 -9.51 -12.48 -3.53
C ASP A 90 -9.40 -11.12 -4.24
N MET A 91 -9.67 -10.03 -3.49
CA MET A 91 -9.57 -8.65 -3.95
C MET A 91 -8.21 -8.30 -4.59
N GLN A 92 -7.12 -9.02 -4.26
CA GLN A 92 -5.82 -8.80 -4.93
C GLN A 92 -5.93 -8.91 -6.46
N PHE A 93 -6.76 -9.83 -6.96
CA PHE A 93 -6.92 -10.02 -8.39
C PHE A 93 -7.74 -8.89 -9.04
N ASP A 94 -8.67 -8.30 -8.29
CA ASP A 94 -9.37 -7.09 -8.71
C ASP A 94 -8.42 -5.90 -8.80
N VAL A 95 -7.48 -5.77 -7.86
CA VAL A 95 -6.45 -4.72 -7.89
C VAL A 95 -5.60 -4.82 -9.16
N TYR A 96 -5.16 -6.02 -9.58
CA TYR A 96 -4.44 -6.18 -10.85
C TYR A 96 -5.23 -5.69 -12.06
N ARG A 97 -6.52 -6.04 -12.15
CA ARG A 97 -7.41 -5.57 -13.23
C ARG A 97 -7.64 -4.06 -13.18
N GLN A 98 -7.81 -3.50 -11.99
CA GLN A 98 -7.97 -2.06 -11.79
C GLN A 98 -6.71 -1.30 -12.20
N MET A 99 -5.52 -1.75 -11.78
CA MET A 99 -4.26 -1.14 -12.22
C MET A 99 -4.09 -1.21 -13.73
N LYS A 100 -4.40 -2.36 -14.36
CA LYS A 100 -4.36 -2.50 -15.84
C LYS A 100 -5.25 -1.46 -16.53
N LYS A 101 -6.45 -1.21 -16.00
CA LYS A 101 -7.36 -0.16 -16.48
C LYS A 101 -6.77 1.23 -16.25
N ASP A 102 -6.30 1.51 -15.04
CA ASP A 102 -5.76 2.82 -14.62
C ASP A 102 -4.54 3.23 -15.48
N VAL A 103 -3.68 2.28 -15.85
CA VAL A 103 -2.51 2.52 -16.73
C VAL A 103 -2.80 2.38 -18.22
N ALA A 104 -4.03 2.01 -18.60
CA ALA A 104 -4.42 1.65 -19.97
C ALA A 104 -3.48 0.59 -20.59
N ASN A 105 -3.08 -0.39 -19.79
CA ASN A 105 -2.10 -1.44 -20.11
C ASN A 105 -0.69 -0.94 -20.53
N ASP A 106 -0.37 0.34 -20.35
CA ASP A 106 0.97 0.90 -20.51
C ASP A 106 1.67 0.98 -19.15
N TRP A 107 2.35 -0.09 -18.78
CA TRP A 107 3.02 -0.24 -17.48
C TRP A 107 4.26 0.65 -17.32
N ARG A 108 4.68 1.38 -18.35
CA ARG A 108 5.76 2.36 -18.23
C ARG A 108 5.29 3.64 -17.52
N LYS A 109 4.00 3.99 -17.66
CA LYS A 109 3.42 5.23 -17.12
C LYS A 109 3.58 5.31 -15.61
N HIS A 110 3.72 6.54 -15.13
CA HIS A 110 3.55 6.84 -13.71
C HIS A 110 2.07 7.09 -13.41
N VAL A 111 1.46 6.21 -12.62
CA VAL A 111 0.08 6.33 -12.16
C VAL A 111 0.05 6.00 -10.66
N PRO A 112 0.31 6.97 -9.76
CA PRO A 112 0.39 6.72 -8.31
C PRO A 112 -0.93 6.19 -7.71
N LYS A 113 -2.05 6.32 -8.44
CA LYS A 113 -3.33 5.68 -8.09
C LYS A 113 -3.18 4.16 -7.86
N THR A 114 -2.22 3.49 -8.49
CA THR A 114 -1.94 2.06 -8.27
C THR A 114 -1.53 1.76 -6.82
N ASN A 115 -0.78 2.65 -6.14
CA ASN A 115 -0.48 2.51 -4.72
C ASN A 115 -1.72 2.68 -3.85
N VAL A 116 -2.62 3.60 -4.22
CA VAL A 116 -3.90 3.79 -3.52
C VAL A 116 -4.78 2.54 -3.64
N ARG A 117 -4.80 1.86 -4.81
CA ARG A 117 -5.50 0.57 -4.96
C ARG A 117 -5.00 -0.48 -3.96
N TRP A 118 -3.68 -0.56 -3.77
CA TRP A 118 -3.09 -1.49 -2.81
C TRP A 118 -3.30 -1.08 -1.35
N LEU A 119 -3.32 0.23 -1.05
CA LEU A 119 -3.71 0.71 0.27
C LEU A 119 -5.18 0.38 0.59
N HIS A 120 -6.07 0.50 -0.39
CA HIS A 120 -7.45 0.05 -0.25
C HIS A 120 -7.54 -1.45 0.02
N TYR A 121 -6.83 -2.27 -0.76
CA TYR A 121 -6.73 -3.71 -0.48
C TYR A 121 -6.23 -4.00 0.95
N LEU A 122 -5.24 -3.25 1.43
CA LEU A 122 -4.72 -3.42 2.79
C LEU A 122 -5.79 -3.08 3.84
N LEU A 123 -6.60 -2.03 3.62
CA LEU A 123 -7.74 -1.70 4.49
C LEU A 123 -8.75 -2.83 4.53
N ASP A 124 -9.15 -3.36 3.36
CA ASP A 124 -10.06 -4.51 3.25
C ASP A 124 -9.56 -5.69 4.09
N LYS A 125 -8.28 -6.05 3.94
CA LYS A 125 -7.67 -7.13 4.71
C LYS A 125 -7.65 -6.84 6.21
N MET A 126 -7.26 -5.62 6.60
CA MET A 126 -7.22 -5.21 8.00
C MET A 126 -8.60 -5.16 8.64
N LEU A 127 -9.64 -4.78 7.91
CA LEU A 127 -11.01 -4.66 8.42
C LEU A 127 -11.73 -6.02 8.45
N LYS A 128 -11.56 -6.83 7.40
CA LYS A 128 -12.43 -7.99 7.15
C LYS A 128 -11.74 -9.34 7.36
N LYS A 129 -10.40 -9.41 7.28
CA LYS A 129 -9.66 -10.70 7.30
C LYS A 129 -8.74 -10.88 8.50
N VAL A 130 -8.16 -9.82 9.05
CA VAL A 130 -7.27 -9.92 10.22
C VAL A 130 -8.04 -10.37 11.47
N LYS A 131 -7.54 -11.43 12.13
CA LYS A 131 -8.11 -11.95 13.39
C LYS A 131 -7.49 -11.23 14.59
N TYR A 132 -8.16 -10.17 15.05
CA TYR A 132 -7.75 -9.44 16.26
C TYR A 132 -8.13 -10.18 17.54
N GLN A 133 -7.24 -10.16 18.54
CA GLN A 133 -7.48 -10.79 19.85
C GLN A 133 -8.36 -9.95 20.79
N ARG A 134 -8.15 -8.62 20.83
CA ARG A 134 -8.79 -7.71 21.80
C ARG A 134 -9.89 -6.84 21.17
N LYS A 135 -10.88 -7.48 20.53
CA LYS A 135 -11.94 -6.77 19.77
C LYS A 135 -12.82 -5.84 20.60
N THR A 136 -12.95 -6.08 21.90
CA THR A 136 -13.79 -5.26 22.80
C THR A 136 -13.07 -4.03 23.35
N ALA A 137 -11.74 -3.97 23.23
CA ALA A 137 -10.96 -2.85 23.76
C ALA A 137 -11.31 -1.55 23.04
N LYS A 138 -11.48 -0.46 23.81
CA LYS A 138 -11.79 0.87 23.26
C LYS A 138 -10.83 1.28 22.14
N VAL A 139 -9.52 1.12 22.38
CA VAL A 139 -8.48 1.41 21.37
C VAL A 139 -8.68 0.64 20.07
N HIS A 140 -9.16 -0.60 20.11
CA HIS A 140 -9.44 -1.36 18.90
C HIS A 140 -10.63 -0.76 18.15
N LYS A 141 -11.75 -0.50 18.85
CA LYS A 141 -12.95 0.10 18.26
C LYS A 141 -12.65 1.46 17.62
N ASP A 142 -11.96 2.34 18.34
CA ASP A 142 -11.59 3.67 17.86
C ASP A 142 -10.73 3.58 16.58
N ASN A 143 -9.77 2.64 16.53
CA ASN A 143 -8.94 2.45 15.32
C ASN A 143 -9.72 1.79 14.16
N MET A 144 -10.69 0.92 14.42
CA MET A 144 -11.53 0.36 13.36
C MET A 144 -12.37 1.45 12.68
N VAL A 145 -12.94 2.38 13.46
CA VAL A 145 -13.67 3.54 12.92
C VAL A 145 -12.76 4.36 12.01
N ILE A 146 -11.55 4.69 12.45
CA ILE A 146 -10.59 5.44 11.63
C ILE A 146 -10.26 4.70 10.32
N LEU A 147 -10.06 3.39 10.36
CA LEU A 147 -9.79 2.62 9.13
C LEU A 147 -11.00 2.60 8.18
N GLN A 148 -12.22 2.53 8.71
CA GLN A 148 -13.46 2.60 7.92
C GLN A 148 -13.68 3.98 7.29
N GLU A 149 -13.38 5.05 8.02
CA GLU A 149 -13.43 6.43 7.49
C GLU A 149 -12.43 6.60 6.33
N ILE A 150 -11.22 6.03 6.45
CA ILE A 150 -10.23 6.06 5.37
C ILE A 150 -10.70 5.21 4.17
N GLU A 151 -11.24 4.00 4.39
CA GLU A 151 -11.79 3.15 3.32
C GLU A 151 -12.88 3.91 2.56
N SER A 152 -13.85 4.50 3.28
CA SER A 152 -14.92 5.32 2.71
C SER A 152 -14.40 6.54 1.95
N TRP A 153 -13.33 7.18 2.44
CA TRP A 153 -12.71 8.30 1.74
C TRP A 153 -12.06 7.85 0.42
N ILE A 154 -11.36 6.70 0.42
CA ILE A 154 -10.77 6.16 -0.81
C ILE A 154 -11.84 5.80 -1.85
N ASP A 155 -12.96 5.22 -1.41
CA ASP A 155 -14.06 4.86 -2.30
C ASP A 155 -14.77 6.06 -2.94
N THR A 156 -14.64 7.24 -2.35
CA THR A 156 -15.29 8.48 -2.79
C THR A 156 -14.33 9.49 -3.42
N CYS A 157 -13.02 9.24 -3.37
CA CYS A 157 -12.04 10.10 -4.04
C CYS A 157 -11.89 9.66 -5.50
N ASP A 158 -12.16 10.58 -6.44
CA ASP A 158 -12.01 10.38 -7.88
C ASP A 158 -10.54 10.20 -8.32
#